data_AF-A0AAE1AXT9-F1
#
_entry.id   AF-A0AAE1AXT9-F1
#
_cell.length_a   1.000
_cell.length_b   1.000
_cell.length_c   1.000
_cell.angle_alpha   90.00
_cell.angle_beta   90.00
_cell.angle_gamma   90.00
#
_symmetry.space_group_name_H-M   'P 1'
#
loop_
_entity.id
_entity.type
_entity.pdbx_description
1 polymer ?
#
loop_
_entity_poly.entity_id
_entity_poly.type
_entity_poly.pdbx_seq_one_letter_code
_entity_poly.pdbx_strand_id
1 'polypeptide(L)' 'MTDIQESQAGRFIVKRCVNEATCYNDWFILSSDQNDCLNFDPRLPADNLDCHFCCVSDNCNTGTKPADSSLYNP' A
#
# COMPACT_ATOMS: atom_id res chain seq x y z
N MET A 1 -7.93 -0.62 -0.83
CA MET A 1 -6.54 -0.29 -1.22
C MET A 1 -6.08 0.99 -0.54
N THR A 2 -4.80 1.06 -0.17
CA THR A 2 -4.11 2.27 0.26
C THR A 2 -2.88 2.48 -0.62
N ASP A 3 -2.84 3.60 -1.32
CA ASP A 3 -1.70 4.04 -2.12
C ASP A 3 -0.87 5.03 -1.30
N ILE A 4 0.46 4.86 -1.23
CA ILE A 4 1.38 5.74 -0.53
C ILE A 4 2.46 6.20 -1.51
N GLN A 5 2.58 7.51 -1.68
CA GLN A 5 3.60 8.13 -2.51
C GLN A 5 4.39 9.16 -1.71
N GLU A 6 5.72 9.04 -1.71
CA GLU A 6 6.63 10.03 -1.14
C GLU A 6 7.43 10.72 -2.23
N SER A 7 7.44 12.05 -2.18
CA SER A 7 8.19 12.90 -3.09
C SER A 7 8.78 14.09 -2.34
N GLN A 8 9.55 14.93 -3.03
CA GLN A 8 10.01 16.21 -2.47
C GLN A 8 8.86 17.13 -2.02
N ALA A 9 7.66 16.96 -2.57
CA ALA A 9 6.47 17.72 -2.19
C ALA A 9 5.78 17.18 -0.90
N GLY A 10 6.27 16.07 -0.35
CA GLY A 10 5.73 15.42 0.83
C GLY A 10 5.14 14.04 0.53
N ARG A 11 4.44 13.50 1.53
CA ARG A 11 3.78 12.19 1.50
C ARG A 11 2.29 12.34 1.16
N PHE A 12 1.84 11.58 0.19
CA PHE A 12 0.45 11.49 -0.23
C PHE A 12 -0.09 10.09 0.06
N ILE A 13 -1.27 10.03 0.69
CA ILE A 13 -1.95 8.77 1.00
C ILE A 13 -3.35 8.82 0.39
N VAL A 14 -3.63 7.91 -0.53
CA VAL A 14 -4.94 7.81 -1.20
C VAL A 14 -5.57 6.46 -0.88
N LYS A 15 -6.88 6.46 -0.61
CA LYS A 15 -7.62 5.26 -0.23
C LYS A 15 -8.82 5.08 -1.13
N ARG A 16 -8.98 3.87 -1.65
CA ARG A 16 -10.07 3.52 -2.57
C ARG A 16 -10.40 2.03 -2.52
N CYS A 17 -11.65 1.70 -2.83
CA CYS A 17 -12.02 0.35 -3.19
C CYS A 17 -11.59 0.10 -4.64
N VAL A 18 -11.11 -1.10 -4.93
CA VAL A 18 -10.62 -1.50 -6.25
C VAL A 18 -11.08 -2.93 -6.55
N ASN A 19 -10.89 -3.37 -7.80
CA ASN A 19 -11.18 -4.74 -8.20
C ASN A 19 -9.95 -5.66 -8.02
N GLU A 20 -10.17 -6.96 -8.14
CA GLU A 20 -9.13 -7.98 -8.00
C GLU A 20 -7.97 -7.79 -8.97
N ALA A 21 -8.26 -7.46 -10.24
CA ALA A 21 -7.21 -7.23 -11.23
C ALA A 21 -6.27 -6.07 -10.85
N THR A 22 -6.80 -5.01 -10.23
CA THR A 22 -5.99 -3.90 -9.69
C THR A 22 -5.16 -4.36 -8.50
N CYS A 23 -5.73 -5.17 -7.60
CA CYS A 23 -4.99 -5.73 -6.46
C CYS A 23 -3.85 -6.65 -6.90
N TYR A 24 -4.06 -7.46 -7.92
CA TYR A 24 -3.02 -8.31 -8.47
C TYR A 24 -1.88 -7.50 -9.08
N ASN A 25 -2.20 -6.54 -9.95
CA ASN A 25 -1.16 -5.79 -10.65
C ASN A 25 -0.44 -4.79 -9.72
N ASP A 26 -1.18 -3.92 -9.04
CA ASP A 26 -0.57 -2.80 -8.32
C ASP A 26 0.05 -3.25 -7.00
N TRP A 27 -0.65 -4.10 -6.23
CA TRP A 27 -0.11 -4.61 -4.97
C TRP A 27 0.79 -5.83 -5.18
N PHE A 28 0.25 -6.94 -5.70
CA PHE A 28 0.98 -8.20 -5.70
C PHE A 28 2.22 -8.15 -6.61
N ILE A 29 2.07 -7.68 -7.86
CA ILE A 29 3.19 -7.63 -8.81
C ILE A 29 4.16 -6.48 -8.54
N LEU A 30 3.66 -5.27 -8.20
CA LEU A 30 4.54 -4.11 -8.09
C LEU A 30 5.05 -3.84 -6.67
N SER A 31 4.30 -4.15 -5.61
CA SER A 31 4.61 -3.65 -4.26
C SER A 31 4.88 -4.74 -3.22
N SER A 32 4.36 -5.96 -3.39
CA SER A 32 4.32 -6.97 -2.33
C SER A 32 5.67 -7.58 -1.97
N ASP A 33 6.66 -7.48 -2.85
CA ASP A 33 8.04 -7.93 -2.67
C ASP A 33 9.02 -6.76 -2.45
N GLN A 34 8.55 -5.52 -2.57
CA GLN A 34 9.37 -4.34 -2.30
C GLN A 34 9.60 -4.17 -0.80
N ASN A 35 10.86 -4.25 -0.40
CA ASN A 35 11.24 -4.18 1.01
C ASN A 35 10.83 -2.85 1.68
N ASP A 36 10.85 -1.75 0.93
CA ASP A 36 10.46 -0.42 1.44
C ASP A 36 8.94 -0.32 1.66
N CYS A 37 8.14 -1.04 0.88
CA CYS A 37 6.69 -1.14 1.08
C CYS A 37 6.34 -2.07 2.25
N LEU A 38 7.00 -3.23 2.34
CA LEU A 38 6.76 -4.20 3.41
C LEU A 38 7.10 -3.63 4.79
N ASN A 39 8.23 -2.92 4.90
CA ASN A 39 8.72 -2.32 6.13
C ASN A 39 8.38 -0.84 6.27
N PHE A 40 7.36 -0.36 5.54
CA PHE A 40 6.93 1.02 5.60
C PHE A 40 6.62 1.44 7.06
N ASP A 41 7.36 2.44 7.56
CA ASP A 41 7.05 3.13 8.81
C ASP A 41 6.75 4.61 8.51
N PRO A 42 5.52 5.09 8.78
CA PRO A 42 5.16 6.48 8.53
C PRO A 42 5.95 7.49 9.37
N ARG A 43 6.73 7.05 10.37
CA ARG A 43 7.59 7.94 11.18
C ARG A 43 8.97 8.16 10.58
N LEU A 44 9.38 7.31 9.64
CA LEU A 44 10.66 7.43 8.95
C LEU A 44 10.47 8.20 7.64
N PRO A 45 11.42 9.08 7.27
CA PRO A 45 11.46 9.63 5.92
C PRO A 45 11.87 8.54 4.94
N ALA A 46 11.16 8.42 3.81
CA ALA A 46 11.58 7.59 2.69
C ALA A 46 11.82 8.48 1.46
N ASP A 47 12.89 8.20 0.73
CA ASP A 47 13.18 8.90 -0.52
C ASP A 47 12.52 8.13 -1.68
N ASN A 48 11.57 8.78 -2.36
CA ASN A 48 10.89 8.26 -3.56
C ASN A 48 10.17 6.91 -3.36
N LEU A 49 9.29 6.84 -2.36
CA LEU A 49 8.43 5.69 -2.12
C LEU A 49 7.20 5.71 -3.04
N ASP A 50 6.85 4.60 -3.67
CA ASP A 50 5.59 4.40 -4.38
C ASP A 50 5.07 2.98 -4.08
N CYS A 51 4.09 2.89 -3.17
CA CYS A 51 3.60 1.62 -2.65
C CYS A 51 2.08 1.51 -2.74
N HIS A 52 1.62 0.33 -3.13
CA HIS A 52 0.22 0.03 -3.35
C HIS A 52 -0.24 -1.11 -2.44
N PHE A 53 -1.00 -0.86 -1.38
CA PHE A 53 -1.45 -1.93 -0.48
C PHE A 53 -2.91 -2.31 -0.75
N CYS A 54 -3.15 -3.50 -1.31
CA CYS A 54 -4.50 -4.04 -1.42
C CYS A 54 -4.84 -4.95 -0.24
N CYS A 55 -6.06 -4.82 0.28
CA CYS A 55 -6.61 -5.65 1.35
C CYS A 55 -8.05 -6.07 1.01
N VAL A 56 -8.51 -7.20 1.57
CA VAL A 56 -9.73 -7.90 1.10
C VAL A 56 -10.90 -7.94 2.09
N SER A 57 -10.73 -7.39 3.30
CA SER A 57 -11.77 -7.41 4.35
C SER A 57 -12.51 -6.09 4.45
N ASP A 58 -13.69 -6.10 5.07
CA ASP A 58 -14.44 -4.88 5.37
C ASP A 58 -13.58 -3.90 6.19
N ASN A 59 -13.54 -2.63 5.78
CA ASN A 59 -12.77 -1.56 6.44
C ASN A 59 -11.27 -1.88 6.65
N CYS A 60 -10.68 -2.75 5.82
CA CYS A 60 -9.30 -3.20 6.00
C CYS A 60 -8.24 -2.10 5.81
N ASN A 61 -8.56 -1.02 5.09
CA ASN A 61 -7.65 0.07 4.77
C ASN A 61 -7.82 1.30 5.69
N THR A 62 -8.25 1.11 6.94
CA THR A 62 -8.46 2.22 7.90
C THR A 62 -7.15 2.87 8.38
N GLY A 63 -6.09 2.08 8.61
CA GLY A 63 -4.75 2.57 8.96
C GLY A 63 -3.95 3.12 7.77
N THR A 64 -2.75 3.67 8.01
CA THR A 64 -1.87 4.14 6.91
C THR A 64 -1.44 2.98 6.00
N LYS A 65 -1.02 1.87 6.59
CA LYS A 65 -0.84 0.58 5.92
C LYS A 65 -1.92 -0.38 6.43
N PRO A 66 -2.60 -1.15 5.56
CA PRO A 66 -3.49 -2.23 5.99
C PRO A 66 -2.75 -3.25 6.87
N ALA A 67 -3.48 -3.96 7.73
CA ALA A 67 -2.88 -5.04 8.50
C ALA A 67 -2.40 -6.15 7.56
N ASP A 68 -1.22 -6.72 7.82
CA ASP A 68 -0.62 -7.73 6.94
C ASP A 68 -1.54 -8.95 6.74
N SER A 69 -2.27 -9.34 7.79
CA SER A 69 -3.26 -10.42 7.74
C SER A 69 -4.47 -10.14 6.84
N SER A 70 -4.67 -8.90 6.41
CA SER A 70 -5.77 -8.48 5.54
C SER A 70 -5.32 -8.24 4.10
N LEU A 71 -4.01 -8.28 3.82
CA LEU A 71 -3.46 -8.01 2.50
C LEU A 71 -3.91 -9.09 1.52
N TYR A 72 -4.18 -8.65 0.29
CA TYR A 72 -4.51 -9.56 -0.79
C TYR A 72 -3.32 -10.49 -1.07
N ASN A 73 -3.61 -11.78 -1.12
CA ASN A 73 -2.67 -12.84 -1.51
C ASN A 73 -3.43 -13.79 -2.46
N PRO A 74 -3.07 -13.85 -3.75
CA PRO A 74 -3.73 -14.70 -4.74
C PRO A 74 -3.76 -16.19 -4.38
#